data_AF-A0A8J2Y809-F1
#
_entry.id   AF-A0A8J2Y809-F1
#
_cell.length_a   1.000
_cell.length_b   1.000
_cell.length_c   1.000
_cell.angle_alpha   90.00
_cell.angle_beta   90.00
_cell.angle_gamma   90.00
#
_symmetry.space_group_name_H-M   'P 1'
#
loop_
_entity.id
_entity.type
_entity.pdbx_description
1 polymer ?
#
loop_
_entity_poly.entity_id
_entity_poly.type
_entity_poly.pdbx_seq_one_letter_code
_entity_poly.pdbx_strand_id
1 'polypeptide(L)'
;MSHSTPSRPVRIALFGASLFISAIFIDSLRFKFTGHPTPEHIFTTLRDWSGIGLFYPAGPWIIGIAELAAAVLLVAIPVILWLTKGDNRLAALSQALGALIALGVMTGAITFHLFTPLGIATPTEWENGVIVEEGSFLFIAACISWVFALFILVLRGKDALGYGRSLIAPRGATLA
;
A
#
# COMPACT_ATOMS: atom_id res chain seq x y z
N MET A 1 -0.38 -7.90 -30.38
CA MET A 1 -1.00 -8.75 -29.34
C MET A 1 -2.19 -7.98 -28.80
N SER A 2 -3.41 -8.52 -28.88
CA SER A 2 -4.60 -7.79 -28.43
C SER A 2 -4.55 -7.61 -26.90
N HIS A 3 -4.66 -6.37 -26.44
CA HIS A 3 -4.88 -6.09 -25.02
C HIS A 3 -6.33 -6.48 -24.70
N SER A 4 -6.56 -7.73 -24.34
CA SER A 4 -7.87 -8.18 -23.86
C SER A 4 -8.14 -7.56 -22.50
N THR A 5 -9.11 -6.66 -22.44
CA THR A 5 -9.61 -6.08 -21.19
C THR A 5 -9.90 -7.21 -20.19
N PRO A 6 -9.49 -7.09 -18.91
CA PRO A 6 -9.72 -8.15 -17.93
C PRO A 6 -11.22 -8.48 -17.83
N SER A 7 -11.53 -9.75 -17.63
CA SER A 7 -12.91 -10.19 -17.45
C SER A 7 -13.56 -9.46 -16.26
N ARG A 8 -14.88 -9.27 -16.31
CA ARG A 8 -15.66 -8.64 -15.22
C ARG A 8 -15.30 -9.18 -13.82
N PRO A 9 -15.22 -10.50 -13.57
CA PRO A 9 -14.86 -11.00 -12.24
C PRO A 9 -13.45 -10.59 -11.81
N VAL A 10 -12.47 -10.58 -12.72
CA VAL A 10 -11.11 -10.13 -12.41
C VAL A 10 -11.09 -8.65 -12.02
N ARG A 11 -11.87 -7.81 -12.70
CA ARG A 11 -11.98 -6.38 -12.35
C ARG A 11 -12.58 -6.18 -10.96
N ILE A 12 -13.61 -6.95 -10.62
CA ILE A 12 -14.22 -6.91 -9.28
C ILE A 12 -13.21 -7.33 -8.22
N ALA A 13 -12.49 -8.44 -8.45
CA ALA A 13 -11.46 -8.91 -7.54
C ALA A 13 -10.34 -7.88 -7.33
N LEU A 14 -9.87 -7.23 -8.39
CA LEU A 14 -8.88 -6.16 -8.31
C LEU A 14 -9.36 -4.98 -7.48
N PHE A 15 -10.61 -4.53 -7.69
CA PHE A 15 -11.18 -3.45 -6.88
C PHE A 15 -11.41 -3.86 -5.42
N GLY A 16 -11.85 -5.09 -5.16
CA GLY A 16 -11.98 -5.62 -3.80
C GLY A 16 -10.64 -5.64 -3.07
N ALA A 17 -9.59 -6.11 -3.73
CA ALA A 17 -8.22 -6.09 -3.21
C ALA A 17 -7.73 -4.66 -2.94
N SER A 18 -7.96 -3.72 -3.87
CA SER A 18 -7.64 -2.29 -3.69
C SER A 18 -8.37 -1.69 -2.47
N LEU A 19 -9.66 -1.98 -2.31
CA LEU A 19 -10.45 -1.49 -1.18
C LEU A 19 -9.97 -2.05 0.14
N PHE A 20 -9.63 -3.34 0.20
CA PHE A 20 -9.09 -3.95 1.41
C PHE A 20 -7.79 -3.26 1.86
N ILE A 21 -6.81 -3.13 0.95
CA ILE A 21 -5.54 -2.46 1.27
C ILE A 21 -5.78 -1.03 1.73
N SER A 22 -6.57 -0.26 0.97
CA SER A 22 -6.87 1.13 1.31
C SER A 22 -7.58 1.27 2.67
N ALA A 23 -8.49 0.35 3.02
CA ALA A 23 -9.16 0.37 4.31
C ALA A 23 -8.18 0.18 5.47
N ILE A 24 -7.28 -0.82 5.37
CA ILE A 24 -6.24 -1.06 6.38
C ILE A 24 -5.29 0.15 6.49
N PHE A 25 -4.87 0.70 5.35
CA PHE A 25 -3.94 1.83 5.32
C PHE A 25 -4.56 3.07 5.94
N ILE A 26 -5.78 3.44 5.53
CA ILE A 26 -6.50 4.60 6.06
C ILE A 26 -6.80 4.45 7.55
N ASP A 27 -7.25 3.27 8.00
CA ASP A 27 -7.49 3.04 9.43
C ASP A 27 -6.20 3.22 10.25
N SER A 28 -5.06 2.78 9.69
CA SER A 28 -3.77 2.92 10.37
C SER A 28 -3.27 4.38 10.50
N LEU A 29 -3.71 5.29 9.61
CA LEU A 29 -3.26 6.69 9.61
C LEU A 29 -3.67 7.44 10.87
N ARG A 30 -4.85 7.13 11.42
CA ARG A 30 -5.33 7.77 12.66
C ARG A 30 -4.35 7.54 13.80
N PHE A 31 -3.68 6.39 13.85
CA PHE A 31 -2.69 6.10 14.88
C PHE A 31 -1.37 6.84 14.62
N LYS A 32 -0.90 6.85 13.37
CA LYS A 32 0.41 7.42 12.99
C LYS A 32 0.44 8.95 13.05
N PHE A 33 -0.63 9.62 12.65
CA PHE A 33 -0.68 11.09 12.60
C PHE A 33 -1.14 11.74 13.91
N THR A 34 -1.66 10.96 14.87
CA THR A 34 -2.09 11.49 16.18
C THR A 34 -1.11 11.19 17.31
N GLY A 35 -0.02 10.46 17.04
CA GLY A 35 0.97 10.10 18.06
C GLY A 35 0.48 9.03 19.02
N HIS A 36 -0.26 8.03 18.52
CA HIS A 36 -0.73 6.93 19.36
C HIS A 36 0.46 6.10 19.91
N PRO A 37 0.36 5.55 21.14
CA PRO A 37 1.44 4.77 21.76
C PRO A 37 1.90 3.54 20.95
N THR A 38 0.99 2.85 20.23
CA THR A 38 1.34 1.68 19.42
C THR A 38 2.38 1.99 18.32
N PRO A 39 2.17 2.94 17.37
CA PRO A 39 3.24 3.33 16.44
C PRO A 39 4.50 3.85 17.14
N GLU A 40 4.37 4.62 18.22
CA GLU A 40 5.55 5.09 18.97
C GLU A 40 6.40 3.91 19.47
N HIS A 41 5.77 2.91 20.07
CA HIS A 41 6.44 1.69 20.52
C HIS A 41 7.11 0.95 19.36
N ILE A 42 6.39 0.70 18.26
CA ILE A 42 6.94 0.00 17.08
C ILE A 42 8.19 0.70 16.55
N PHE A 43 8.09 2.01 16.27
CA PHE A 43 9.15 2.75 15.63
C PHE A 43 10.31 3.08 16.57
N THR A 44 10.05 3.23 17.88
CA THR A 44 11.11 3.36 18.89
C THR A 44 11.89 2.05 19.03
N THR A 45 11.20 0.90 19.07
CA THR A 45 11.87 -0.41 19.08
C THR A 45 12.80 -0.59 17.88
N LEU A 46 12.38 -0.19 16.68
CA LEU A 46 13.23 -0.24 15.49
C LEU A 46 14.40 0.75 15.53
N ARG A 47 14.17 1.97 16.03
CA ARG A 47 15.22 2.98 16.23
C ARG A 47 16.30 2.43 17.17
N ASP A 48 15.89 1.90 18.32
CA ASP A 48 16.80 1.49 19.38
C ASP A 48 17.56 0.21 18.99
N TRP A 49 16.92 -0.71 18.26
CA TRP A 49 17.57 -1.89 17.68
C TRP A 49 18.59 -1.56 16.59
N SER A 50 18.24 -0.66 15.66
CA SER A 50 19.08 -0.36 14.49
C SER A 50 20.13 0.73 14.74
N GLY A 51 19.94 1.56 15.76
CA GLY A 51 20.70 2.80 15.96
C GLY A 51 20.33 3.92 14.97
N ILE A 52 19.32 3.74 14.12
CA ILE A 52 18.95 4.70 13.07
C ILE A 52 17.84 5.63 13.59
N GLY A 53 18.21 6.88 13.86
CA GLY A 53 17.28 7.93 14.33
C GLY A 53 16.10 8.25 13.39
N LEU A 54 16.16 7.83 12.12
CA LEU A 54 15.06 8.03 11.16
C LEU A 54 13.78 7.29 11.56
N PHE A 55 13.89 6.14 12.24
CA PHE A 55 12.71 5.34 12.60
C PHE A 55 11.75 6.12 13.50
N TYR A 56 12.23 6.90 14.46
CA TYR A 56 11.37 7.72 15.32
C TYR A 56 12.02 9.08 15.63
N PRO A 57 11.31 10.21 15.45
CA PRO A 57 9.85 10.33 15.24
C PRO A 57 9.39 10.37 13.77
N ALA A 58 10.31 10.34 12.80
CA ALA A 58 9.97 10.54 11.39
C ALA A 58 9.30 9.31 10.73
N GLY A 59 9.64 8.10 11.15
CA GLY A 59 9.15 6.85 10.54
C GLY A 59 7.62 6.72 10.45
N PRO A 60 6.84 6.95 11.53
CA PRO A 60 5.38 6.92 11.46
C PRO A 60 4.82 7.86 10.38
N TRP A 61 5.38 9.07 10.25
CA TRP A 61 4.95 10.03 9.24
C TRP A 61 5.29 9.60 7.82
N ILE A 62 6.51 9.13 7.60
CA ILE A 62 6.97 8.65 6.28
C ILE A 62 6.09 7.49 5.80
N ILE A 63 5.86 6.51 6.67
CA ILE A 63 5.02 5.35 6.35
C ILE A 63 3.56 5.77 6.16
N GLY A 64 3.02 6.65 7.02
CA GLY A 64 1.66 7.16 6.88
C GLY A 64 1.43 7.91 5.56
N ILE A 65 2.39 8.72 5.12
CA ILE A 65 2.30 9.41 3.82
C ILE A 65 2.34 8.40 2.66
N ALA A 66 3.19 7.37 2.75
CA ALA A 66 3.27 6.33 1.72
C ALA A 66 1.96 5.51 1.65
N GLU A 67 1.36 5.18 2.80
CA GLU A 67 0.07 4.49 2.88
C GLU A 67 -1.07 5.34 2.33
N LEU A 68 -1.12 6.64 2.67
CA LEU A 68 -2.10 7.56 2.11
C LEU A 68 -1.96 7.67 0.59
N ALA A 69 -0.74 7.81 0.08
CA ALA A 69 -0.46 7.86 -1.35
C ALA A 69 -0.91 6.57 -2.05
N ALA A 70 -0.60 5.40 -1.47
CA ALA A 70 -1.06 4.11 -1.99
C ALA A 70 -2.59 4.03 -2.02
N ALA A 71 -3.29 4.45 -0.96
CA ALA A 71 -4.75 4.41 -0.89
C ALA A 71 -5.40 5.32 -1.95
N VAL A 72 -4.85 6.52 -2.17
CA VAL A 72 -5.29 7.45 -3.23
C VAL A 72 -5.12 6.83 -4.61
N LEU A 73 -3.96 6.22 -4.89
CA LEU A 73 -3.64 5.60 -6.16
C LEU A 73 -4.46 4.32 -6.43
N LEU A 74 -4.74 3.53 -5.40
CA LEU A 74 -5.48 2.26 -5.51
C LEU A 74 -6.98 2.45 -5.69
N VAL A 75 -7.56 3.49 -5.07
CA VAL A 75 -9.02 3.68 -5.01
C VAL A 75 -9.46 5.05 -5.50
N ALA A 76 -8.98 6.14 -4.90
CA ALA A 76 -9.53 7.48 -5.17
C ALA A 76 -9.39 7.88 -6.65
N ILE A 77 -8.19 7.74 -7.23
CA ILE A 77 -7.96 8.07 -8.64
C ILE A 77 -8.77 7.15 -9.58
N PRO A 78 -8.73 5.80 -9.45
CA PRO A 78 -9.58 4.93 -10.28
C PRO A 78 -11.08 5.24 -10.20
N VAL A 79 -11.60 5.60 -9.02
CA VAL A 79 -13.00 5.98 -8.83
C VAL A 79 -13.30 7.30 -9.54
N ILE A 80 -12.45 8.32 -9.39
CA ILE A 80 -12.61 9.60 -10.08
C ILE A 80 -12.59 9.41 -11.60
N LEU A 81 -11.64 8.61 -12.12
CA LEU A 81 -11.56 8.31 -13.54
C LEU A 81 -12.78 7.55 -14.04
N TRP A 82 -13.33 6.63 -13.25
CA TRP A 82 -14.56 5.93 -13.59
C TRP A 82 -15.77 6.89 -13.67
N LEU A 83 -15.92 7.78 -12.68
CA LEU A 83 -17.01 8.77 -12.63
C LEU A 83 -16.95 9.78 -13.78
N THR A 84 -15.73 10.16 -14.17
CA THR A 84 -15.48 11.12 -15.27
C THR A 84 -15.38 10.46 -16.65
N LYS A 85 -15.62 9.15 -16.76
CA LYS A 85 -15.45 8.35 -18.00
C LYS A 85 -14.05 8.49 -18.62
N GLY A 86 -13.03 8.63 -17.78
CA GLY A 86 -11.63 8.74 -18.16
C GLY A 86 -11.02 7.43 -18.69
N ASP A 87 -9.74 7.49 -19.05
CA ASP A 87 -9.02 6.36 -19.65
C ASP A 87 -8.81 5.23 -18.62
N ASN A 88 -9.33 4.04 -18.95
CA ASN A 88 -9.12 2.82 -18.16
C ASN A 88 -7.64 2.44 -18.01
N ARG A 89 -6.77 2.85 -18.95
CA ARG A 89 -5.32 2.62 -18.88
C ARG A 89 -4.66 3.48 -17.79
N LEU A 90 -5.12 4.72 -17.61
CA LEU A 90 -4.69 5.58 -16.50
C LEU A 90 -5.11 5.00 -15.16
N ALA A 91 -6.33 4.46 -15.06
CA ALA A 91 -6.78 3.77 -13.85
C ALA A 91 -5.91 2.53 -13.55
N ALA A 92 -5.54 1.75 -14.58
CA ALA A 92 -4.65 0.60 -14.44
C ALA A 92 -3.23 1.02 -14.00
N LEU A 93 -2.67 2.08 -14.58
CA LEU A 93 -1.39 2.66 -14.17
C LEU A 93 -1.43 3.13 -12.70
N SER A 94 -2.49 3.86 -12.33
CA SER A 94 -2.69 4.32 -10.96
C SER A 94 -2.72 3.15 -9.97
N GLN A 95 -3.52 2.11 -10.26
CA GLN A 95 -3.59 0.92 -9.41
C GLN A 95 -2.26 0.17 -9.33
N ALA A 96 -1.50 0.10 -10.43
CA ALA A 96 -0.19 -0.54 -10.44
C ALA A 96 0.83 0.23 -9.57
N LEU A 97 0.85 1.56 -9.65
CA LEU A 97 1.72 2.39 -8.82
C LEU A 97 1.35 2.32 -7.34
N GLY A 98 0.05 2.41 -7.03
CA GLY A 98 -0.43 2.26 -5.66
C GLY A 98 -0.12 0.88 -5.07
N ALA A 99 -0.26 -0.18 -5.88
CA ALA A 99 0.10 -1.53 -5.48
C ALA A 99 1.61 -1.69 -5.27
N LEU A 100 2.45 -1.03 -6.07
CA LEU A 100 3.91 -1.04 -5.88
C LEU A 100 4.32 -0.40 -4.56
N ILE A 101 3.73 0.75 -4.21
CA ILE A 101 3.97 1.41 -2.92
C ILE A 101 3.50 0.51 -1.77
N ALA A 102 2.27 -0.02 -1.85
CA ALA A 102 1.73 -0.91 -0.83
C ALA A 102 2.61 -2.15 -0.64
N LEU A 103 3.07 -2.77 -1.74
CA LEU A 103 3.95 -3.93 -1.69
C LEU A 103 5.28 -3.59 -0.98
N GLY A 104 5.88 -2.43 -1.28
CA GLY A 104 7.10 -1.97 -0.63
C GLY A 104 6.92 -1.74 0.87
N VAL A 105 5.87 -1.01 1.27
CA VAL A 105 5.56 -0.73 2.68
C VAL A 105 5.30 -2.02 3.46
N MET A 106 4.46 -2.92 2.92
CA MET A 106 4.15 -4.19 3.57
C MET A 106 5.36 -5.13 3.63
N THR A 107 6.22 -5.14 2.59
CA THR A 107 7.48 -5.91 2.62
C THR A 107 8.38 -5.42 3.75
N GLY A 108 8.53 -4.09 3.91
CA GLY A 108 9.27 -3.51 5.01
C GLY A 108 8.70 -3.89 6.37
N ALA A 109 7.38 -3.72 6.56
CA ALA A 109 6.70 -4.09 7.80
C ALA A 109 6.90 -5.56 8.16
N ILE A 110 6.61 -6.48 7.23
CA ILE A 110 6.75 -7.93 7.44
C ILE A 110 8.21 -8.28 7.78
N THR A 111 9.17 -7.71 7.04
CA THR A 111 10.60 -7.95 7.30
C THR A 111 10.99 -7.48 8.71
N PHE A 112 10.54 -6.30 9.12
CA PHE A 112 10.85 -5.80 10.46
C PHE A 112 10.21 -6.64 11.56
N HIS A 113 8.98 -7.12 11.38
CA HIS A 113 8.35 -8.03 12.35
C HIS A 113 9.07 -9.39 12.47
N LEU A 114 9.62 -9.91 11.38
CA LEU A 114 10.24 -11.25 11.37
C LEU A 114 11.73 -11.25 11.75
N PHE A 115 12.45 -10.15 11.48
CA PHE A 115 13.91 -10.11 11.59
C PHE A 115 14.43 -9.07 12.60
N THR A 116 13.55 -8.48 13.40
CA THR A 116 13.93 -7.56 14.49
C THR A 116 13.25 -7.95 15.79
N PRO A 117 13.63 -7.34 16.93
CA PRO A 117 12.99 -7.59 18.23
C PRO A 117 11.50 -7.20 18.29
N LEU A 118 10.95 -6.59 17.24
CA LEU A 118 9.55 -6.19 17.17
C LEU A 118 8.58 -7.37 17.30
N GLY A 119 8.90 -8.52 16.70
CA GLY A 119 8.05 -9.71 16.73
C GLY A 119 6.70 -9.53 16.02
N ILE A 120 5.85 -10.55 16.07
CA ILE A 120 4.53 -10.54 15.39
C ILE A 120 3.42 -9.96 16.27
N ALA A 121 3.53 -10.13 17.59
CA ALA A 121 2.59 -9.59 18.55
C ALA A 121 2.90 -8.10 18.79
N THR A 122 1.90 -7.25 18.62
CA THR A 122 2.02 -5.81 18.84
C THR A 122 0.96 -5.32 19.82
N PRO A 123 1.23 -4.26 20.59
CA PRO A 123 0.26 -3.69 21.52
C PRO A 123 -1.06 -3.28 20.85
N THR A 124 -2.16 -3.90 21.29
CA THR A 124 -3.53 -3.57 20.85
C THR A 124 -4.24 -2.65 21.83
N GLU A 125 -3.93 -2.77 23.12
CA GLU A 125 -4.53 -1.96 24.18
C GLU A 125 -3.48 -1.41 25.15
N TRP A 126 -3.76 -0.21 25.66
CA TRP A 126 -2.90 0.53 26.57
C TRP A 126 -3.71 1.05 27.75
N GLU A 127 -3.19 0.85 28.97
CA GLU A 127 -3.76 1.41 30.20
C GLU A 127 -2.66 2.14 30.97
N ASN A 128 -2.86 3.43 31.26
CA ASN A 128 -1.90 4.27 31.99
C ASN A 128 -0.46 4.21 31.44
N GLY A 129 -0.30 4.06 30.12
CA GLY A 129 1.00 3.94 29.45
C GLY A 129 1.63 2.55 29.49
N VAL A 130 0.92 1.55 30.01
CA VAL A 130 1.34 0.14 30.06
C VAL A 130 0.59 -0.67 29.01
N ILE A 131 1.28 -1.59 28.36
CA ILE A 131 0.69 -2.55 27.42
C ILE A 131 -0.10 -3.57 28.23
N VAL A 132 -1.41 -3.65 27.98
CA VAL A 132 -2.30 -4.61 28.67
C VAL A 132 -2.76 -5.75 27.77
N GLU A 133 -2.68 -5.57 26.45
CA GLU A 133 -2.98 -6.60 25.47
C GLU A 133 -2.08 -6.48 24.24
N GLU A 134 -1.71 -7.63 23.67
CA GLU A 134 -0.99 -7.74 22.40
C GLU A 134 -1.72 -8.66 21.44
N GLY A 135 -1.61 -8.36 20.14
CA GLY A 135 -2.26 -9.15 19.09
C GLY A 135 -1.46 -9.19 17.80
N SER A 136 -1.69 -10.22 16.99
CA SER A 136 -1.05 -10.43 15.68
C SER A 136 -1.87 -9.90 14.50
N PHE A 137 -2.99 -9.24 14.76
CA PHE A 137 -3.91 -8.78 13.73
C PHE A 137 -3.23 -7.86 12.70
N LEU A 138 -2.41 -6.91 13.15
CA LEU A 138 -1.69 -5.99 12.26
C LEU A 138 -0.74 -6.75 11.32
N PHE A 139 -0.02 -7.75 11.84
CA PHE A 139 0.88 -8.56 11.04
C PHE A 139 0.11 -9.40 10.00
N ILE A 140 -1.01 -10.03 10.39
CA ILE A 140 -1.86 -10.81 9.48
C ILE A 140 -2.42 -9.89 8.38
N ALA A 141 -2.91 -8.70 8.75
CA ALA A 141 -3.40 -7.70 7.80
C ALA A 141 -2.30 -7.24 6.84
N ALA A 142 -1.05 -7.10 7.31
CA ALA A 142 0.09 -6.78 6.46
C ALA A 142 0.38 -7.90 5.44
N CYS A 143 0.36 -9.16 5.86
CA CYS A 143 0.53 -10.32 4.97
C CYS A 143 -0.57 -10.40 3.89
N ILE A 144 -1.84 -10.22 4.27
CA ILE A 144 -2.95 -10.23 3.31
C ILE A 144 -2.83 -9.06 2.33
N SER A 145 -2.52 -7.86 2.85
CA SER A 145 -2.31 -6.67 2.02
C SER A 145 -1.14 -6.84 1.05
N TRP A 146 -0.08 -7.51 1.47
CA TRP A 146 1.06 -7.85 0.62
C TRP A 146 0.66 -8.75 -0.55
N VAL A 147 -0.11 -9.83 -0.27
CA VAL A 147 -0.62 -10.75 -1.31
C VAL A 147 -1.52 -10.01 -2.30
N PHE A 148 -2.42 -9.16 -1.81
CA PHE A 148 -3.29 -8.35 -2.65
C PHE A 148 -2.53 -7.31 -3.47
N ALA A 149 -1.51 -6.67 -2.90
CA ALA A 149 -0.66 -5.73 -3.62
C ALA A 149 0.09 -6.44 -4.76
N LEU A 150 0.64 -7.63 -4.50
CA LEU A 150 1.29 -8.45 -5.51
C LEU A 150 0.30 -8.87 -6.61
N PHE A 151 -0.88 -9.32 -6.24
CA PHE A 151 -1.95 -9.70 -7.17
C PHE A 151 -2.33 -8.53 -8.11
N ILE A 152 -2.54 -7.33 -7.57
CA ILE A 152 -2.86 -6.15 -8.37
C ILE A 152 -1.69 -5.78 -9.28
N LEU A 153 -0.46 -5.78 -8.75
CA LEU A 153 0.74 -5.40 -9.51
C LEU A 153 0.99 -6.35 -10.69
N VAL A 154 0.82 -7.66 -10.50
CA VAL A 154 1.00 -8.67 -11.57
C VAL A 154 -0.04 -8.49 -12.68
N LEU A 155 -1.29 -8.21 -12.34
CA LEU A 155 -2.37 -8.09 -13.33
C LEU A 155 -2.43 -6.72 -14.00
N ARG A 156 -2.13 -5.64 -13.29
CA ARG A 156 -2.16 -4.26 -13.82
C ARG A 156 -0.83 -3.78 -14.37
N GLY A 157 0.29 -4.38 -13.96
CA GLY A 157 1.63 -3.93 -14.35
C GLY A 157 1.88 -3.98 -15.85
N LYS A 158 1.34 -4.99 -16.55
CA LYS A 158 1.46 -5.09 -18.02
C LYS A 158 0.69 -3.99 -18.74
N ASP A 159 -0.52 -3.68 -18.28
CA ASP A 159 -1.34 -2.60 -18.82
C ASP A 159 -0.67 -1.24 -18.60
N ALA A 160 -0.10 -1.03 -17.40
CA ALA A 160 0.64 0.17 -17.02
C ALA A 160 1.89 0.39 -17.91
N LEU A 161 2.69 -0.66 -18.13
CA LEU A 161 3.87 -0.61 -19.00
C LEU A 161 3.51 -0.32 -20.47
N GLY A 162 2.42 -0.91 -20.97
CA GLY A 162 1.92 -0.63 -22.31
C GLY A 162 1.52 0.84 -22.48
N TYR A 163 0.84 1.41 -21.49
CA TYR A 163 0.47 2.83 -21.49
C TYR A 163 1.70 3.75 -21.43
N GLY A 164 2.66 3.47 -20.53
CA GLY A 164 3.90 4.24 -20.42
C GLY A 164 4.67 4.29 -21.74
N ARG A 165 4.77 3.17 -22.46
CA ARG A 165 5.38 3.12 -23.80
C ARG A 165 4.64 3.98 -24.82
N SER A 166 3.30 4.00 -24.77
CA SER A 166 2.49 4.81 -25.70
C SER A 166 2.60 6.32 -25.47
N LEU A 167 2.95 6.76 -24.25
CA LEU A 167 3.22 8.17 -23.95
C LEU A 167 4.58 8.64 -24.47
N ILE A 168 5.57 7.74 -24.53
CA ILE A 168 6.95 8.05 -24.92
C ILE A 168 7.13 7.90 -26.45
N ALA A 169 6.31 7.10 -27.12
CA ALA A 169 6.38 6.92 -28.56
C ALA A 169 6.10 8.25 -29.30
N PRO A 170 6.96 8.69 -30.24
CA PRO A 170 6.73 9.90 -31.00
C PRO A 170 5.43 9.77 -31.80
N ARG A 171 4.55 10.78 -31.68
CA ARG A 171 3.18 10.81 -32.26
C ARG A 171 3.11 10.78 -33.81
N GLY A 172 4.19 10.44 -34.52
CA GLY A 172 4.30 10.56 -35.98
C GLY A 172 4.52 9.25 -36.77
N ALA A 173 4.65 8.09 -36.12
CA ALA A 173 5.05 6.85 -36.82
C ALA A 173 3.89 5.92 -37.23
N THR A 174 2.68 6.45 -37.44
CA THR A 174 1.49 5.67 -37.85
C THR A 174 0.83 6.18 -39.13
N LEU A 175 1.60 6.80 -40.02
CA LEU A 175 1.18 7.11 -41.40
C LEU A 175 2.30 6.71 -42.37
N ALA A 176 2.39 5.42 -42.68
CA ALA A 176 3.03 4.88 -43.87
C ALA A 176 2.44 3.49 -44.15
#